data_AF-A0AAU7Y729-F1
#
_entry.id   AF-A0AAU7Y729-F1
#
_cell.length_a   1.000
_cell.length_b   1.000
_cell.length_c   1.000
_cell.angle_alpha   90.00
_cell.angle_beta   90.00
_cell.angle_gamma   90.00
#
_symmetry.space_group_name_H-M   'P 1'
#
loop_
_entity.id
_entity.type
_entity.pdbx_description
1 polymer ?
#
loop_
_entity_poly.entity_id
_entity_poly.type
_entity_poly.pdbx_seq_one_letter_code
_entity_poly.pdbx_strand_id
1 'polypeptide(L)'
;MDKVKIKLVTIGHLPLHLNLSRVSAWKSDVFELIGEIENFALRCDSDSDGWVFSDMLLKAQLPECTSADFLIAIVNVPIEDNWYSRRLGNKQIVFTFSQVKEYITWENIPLENAILRTLYAYTLRYRRSGNRFPSFGEAPSYTHDETRGCLFDMNGIKSDLVESCNKPVICVECEERLRNERISTQMTKIVQSEIRKIRKHLYYRALDFVKAKPLIALTISSVFAILLGITGSLCASYIYDSIKSQPIADINNQPSPAKAGR
;
A
#
# COMPACT_ATOMS: atom_id res chain seq x y z
N MET A 1 6.18 15.88 16.53
CA MET A 1 6.25 14.54 17.14
C MET A 1 7.37 13.82 16.41
N ASP A 2 8.30 13.21 17.12
CA ASP A 2 9.42 12.54 16.46
C ASP A 2 8.91 11.33 15.66
N LYS A 3 9.53 11.06 14.52
CA LYS A 3 9.20 9.88 13.71
C LYS A 3 9.84 8.65 14.34
N VAL A 4 9.11 7.53 14.32
CA VAL A 4 9.68 6.24 14.67
C VAL A 4 10.64 5.81 13.56
N LYS A 5 11.87 5.49 13.91
CA LYS A 5 12.91 5.05 12.99
C LYS A 5 12.84 3.55 12.79
N ILE A 6 12.55 3.10 11.58
CA ILE A 6 12.37 1.67 11.28
C ILE A 6 13.43 1.23 10.27
N LYS A 7 14.21 0.20 10.61
CA LYS A 7 15.03 -0.50 9.62
C LYS A 7 14.18 -1.61 8.99
N LEU A 8 14.02 -1.58 7.68
CA LEU A 8 13.32 -2.62 6.94
C LEU A 8 14.34 -3.43 6.15
N VAL A 9 14.32 -4.75 6.30
CA VAL A 9 15.21 -5.67 5.59
C VAL A 9 14.40 -6.82 5.02
N THR A 10 14.98 -7.53 4.05
CA THR A 10 14.42 -8.76 3.52
C THR A 10 15.38 -9.92 3.74
N ILE A 11 14.86 -11.13 3.94
CA ILE A 11 15.69 -12.33 4.03
C ILE A 11 15.17 -13.40 3.07
N GLY A 12 16.10 -13.94 2.29
CA GLY A 12 15.86 -15.04 1.36
C GLY A 12 15.14 -14.60 0.09
N HIS A 13 14.45 -15.54 -0.53
CA HIS A 13 13.68 -15.29 -1.76
C HIS A 13 12.34 -14.63 -1.44
N LEU A 14 12.04 -13.52 -2.09
CA LEU A 14 10.76 -12.80 -1.94
C LEU A 14 9.79 -13.13 -3.08
N PRO A 15 8.48 -12.90 -2.92
CA PRO A 15 7.53 -13.04 -4.01
C PRO A 15 7.92 -12.19 -5.24
N LEU A 16 7.86 -12.78 -6.44
CA LEU A 16 8.32 -12.17 -7.70
C LEU A 16 7.71 -10.79 -7.99
N HIS A 17 6.45 -10.58 -7.61
CA HIS A 17 5.71 -9.35 -7.88
C HIS A 17 5.76 -8.33 -6.74
N LEU A 18 6.58 -8.56 -5.71
CA LEU A 18 6.77 -7.59 -4.64
C LEU A 18 7.64 -6.43 -5.12
N ASN A 19 7.09 -5.23 -5.13
CA ASN A 19 7.80 -4.00 -5.52
C ASN A 19 8.14 -3.14 -4.30
N LEU A 20 9.31 -3.39 -3.71
CA LEU A 20 9.81 -2.67 -2.55
C LEU A 20 10.03 -1.17 -2.79
N SER A 21 10.19 -0.72 -4.04
CA SER A 21 10.35 0.72 -4.34
C SER A 21 9.14 1.54 -3.88
N ARG A 22 7.93 0.98 -3.92
CA ARG A 22 6.71 1.64 -3.41
C ARG A 22 6.73 1.79 -1.90
N VAL A 23 7.31 0.82 -1.18
CA VAL A 23 7.48 0.87 0.27
C VAL A 23 8.54 1.91 0.63
N SER A 24 9.69 1.89 -0.05
CA SER A 24 10.77 2.88 0.16
C SER A 24 10.34 4.32 -0.15
N ALA A 25 9.49 4.51 -1.17
CA ALA A 25 8.98 5.83 -1.55
C ALA A 25 7.85 6.33 -0.62
N TRP A 26 7.31 5.47 0.24
CA TRP A 26 6.19 5.83 1.12
C TRP A 26 6.61 6.88 2.16
N LYS A 27 5.90 8.00 2.21
CA LYS A 27 6.12 9.07 3.19
C LYS A 27 5.06 8.98 4.28
N SER A 28 5.52 8.93 5.53
CA SER A 28 4.70 8.98 6.73
C SER A 28 5.19 10.07 7.67
N ASP A 29 4.26 10.68 8.41
CA ASP A 29 4.53 11.64 9.47
C ASP A 29 4.75 10.98 10.84
N VAL A 30 4.49 9.67 10.97
CA VAL A 30 4.66 8.94 12.24
C VAL A 30 5.87 8.00 12.27
N PHE A 31 6.40 7.60 11.10
CA PHE A 31 7.61 6.81 10.98
C PHE A 31 8.47 7.22 9.79
N GLU A 32 9.73 6.80 9.80
CA GLU A 32 10.64 6.89 8.67
C GLU A 32 11.43 5.57 8.51
N LEU A 33 11.75 5.22 7.27
CA LEU A 33 12.61 4.08 6.97
C LEU A 33 14.08 4.53 6.96
N ILE A 34 14.92 3.85 7.72
CA ILE A 34 16.35 4.16 7.83
C ILE A 34 17.15 3.33 6.84
N GLY A 35 17.87 4.03 5.95
CA GLY A 35 18.71 3.42 4.92
C GLY A 35 17.91 2.73 3.82
N GLU A 36 18.60 1.98 2.98
CA GLU A 36 17.98 1.16 1.93
C GLU A 36 17.43 -0.15 2.51
N ILE A 37 16.47 -0.73 1.78
CA ILE A 37 15.93 -2.07 2.08
C ILE A 37 16.93 -3.10 1.55
N GLU A 38 17.81 -3.56 2.42
CA GLU A 38 18.82 -4.56 2.11
C GLU A 38 18.21 -5.96 2.09
N ASN A 39 18.75 -6.81 1.21
CA ASN A 39 18.38 -8.23 1.13
C ASN A 39 19.52 -9.12 1.64
N PHE A 40 19.23 -9.94 2.64
CA PHE A 40 20.14 -10.93 3.20
C PHE A 40 19.77 -12.32 2.70
N ALA A 41 20.77 -13.19 2.52
CA ALA A 41 20.49 -14.60 2.19
C ALA A 41 20.01 -15.34 3.44
N LEU A 42 19.01 -16.22 3.30
CA LEU A 42 18.64 -17.18 4.34
C LEU A 42 19.61 -18.37 4.25
N ARG A 43 20.60 -18.44 5.15
CA ARG A 43 21.70 -19.43 5.07
C ARG A 43 21.55 -20.53 6.12
N CYS A 44 20.33 -21.01 6.31
CA CYS A 44 20.04 -22.08 7.25
C CYS A 44 18.82 -22.88 6.79
N ASP A 45 18.73 -24.13 7.25
CA ASP A 45 17.56 -24.98 7.07
C ASP A 45 16.52 -24.71 8.15
N SER A 46 15.26 -25.01 7.88
CA SER A 46 14.18 -24.95 8.87
C SER A 46 14.46 -25.91 10.04
N ASP A 47 14.14 -25.49 11.25
CA ASP A 47 14.42 -26.21 12.50
C ASP A 47 13.15 -26.68 13.22
N SER A 48 11.99 -26.60 12.58
CA SER A 48 10.70 -27.03 13.12
C SER A 48 9.85 -27.75 12.07
N ASP A 49 8.83 -28.48 12.54
CA ASP A 49 7.92 -29.25 11.70
C ASP A 49 7.27 -28.39 10.61
N GLY A 50 7.06 -28.99 9.43
CA GLY A 50 6.41 -28.32 8.31
C GLY A 50 7.24 -27.20 7.68
N TRP A 51 8.58 -27.33 7.72
CA TRP A 51 9.53 -26.35 7.15
C TRP A 51 9.46 -24.98 7.83
N VAL A 52 9.09 -24.97 9.12
CA VAL A 52 8.97 -23.76 9.93
C VAL A 52 10.34 -23.32 10.45
N PHE A 53 10.59 -22.02 10.43
CA PHE A 53 11.75 -21.40 11.04
C PHE A 53 11.37 -20.82 12.40
N SER A 54 12.07 -21.26 13.45
CA SER A 54 11.89 -20.75 14.81
C SER A 54 12.31 -19.28 14.95
N ASP A 55 11.80 -18.63 15.99
CA ASP A 55 12.18 -17.27 16.34
C ASP A 55 13.70 -17.16 16.61
N MET A 56 14.28 -18.17 17.24
CA MET A 56 15.71 -18.23 17.56
C MET A 56 16.55 -18.29 16.28
N LEU A 57 16.16 -19.15 15.34
CA LEU A 57 16.86 -19.33 14.08
C LEU A 57 16.80 -18.06 13.21
N LEU A 58 15.61 -17.48 13.03
CA LEU A 58 15.44 -16.25 12.25
C LEU A 58 16.20 -15.08 12.86
N LYS A 59 16.17 -14.96 14.19
CA LYS A 59 16.90 -13.92 14.91
C LYS A 59 18.42 -14.00 14.66
N ALA A 60 18.99 -15.21 14.60
CA ALA A 60 20.40 -15.40 14.33
C ALA A 60 20.81 -15.00 12.89
N GLN A 61 19.86 -14.92 11.97
CA GLN A 61 20.10 -14.49 10.58
C GLN A 61 19.93 -12.97 10.38
N LEU A 62 19.43 -12.26 11.39
CA LEU A 62 19.14 -10.83 11.28
C LEU A 62 20.33 -9.96 11.69
N PRO A 63 20.54 -8.82 11.01
CA PRO A 63 21.52 -7.85 11.47
C PRO A 63 21.09 -7.24 12.81
N GLU A 64 22.06 -6.78 13.57
CA GLU A 64 21.81 -6.02 14.78
C GLU A 64 21.10 -4.69 14.47
N CYS A 65 20.13 -4.32 15.30
CA CYS A 65 19.36 -3.09 15.15
C CYS A 65 19.94 -1.99 16.05
N THR A 66 21.00 -1.32 15.59
CA THR A 66 21.72 -0.29 16.38
C THR A 66 21.29 1.15 16.04
N SER A 67 20.89 1.42 14.81
CA SER A 67 20.61 2.78 14.30
C SER A 67 19.12 3.14 14.18
N ALA A 68 18.22 2.20 14.50
CA ALA A 68 16.78 2.36 14.40
C ALA A 68 16.10 2.03 15.73
N ASP A 69 14.86 2.50 15.91
CA ASP A 69 14.04 2.17 17.08
C ASP A 69 13.68 0.68 17.08
N PHE A 70 13.49 0.11 15.88
CA PHE A 70 13.34 -1.31 15.65
C PHE A 70 13.57 -1.72 14.20
N LEU A 71 13.67 -3.03 14.00
CA LEU A 71 13.83 -3.69 12.72
C LEU A 71 12.59 -4.53 12.39
N ILE A 72 12.12 -4.44 11.14
CA ILE A 72 11.19 -5.40 10.56
C ILE A 72 11.90 -6.16 9.45
N ALA A 73 11.85 -7.48 9.51
CA ALA A 73 12.33 -8.39 8.49
C ALA A 73 11.17 -8.95 7.68
N ILE A 74 11.27 -8.89 6.36
CA ILE A 74 10.31 -9.50 5.45
C ILE A 74 10.89 -10.81 4.92
N VAL A 75 10.16 -11.91 5.11
CA VAL A 75 10.53 -13.25 4.65
C VAL A 75 9.40 -13.87 3.84
N ASN A 76 9.66 -15.01 3.20
CA ASN A 76 8.65 -15.78 2.48
C ASN A 76 8.72 -17.28 2.83
N VAL A 77 9.06 -17.57 4.08
CA VAL A 77 9.11 -18.92 4.65
C VAL A 77 8.14 -19.02 5.83
N PRO A 78 7.60 -20.21 6.15
CA PRO A 78 6.78 -20.40 7.35
C PRO A 78 7.57 -20.00 8.61
N ILE A 79 6.90 -19.32 9.54
CA ILE A 79 7.48 -18.88 10.82
C ILE A 79 6.72 -19.52 11.98
N GLU A 80 7.37 -19.56 13.14
CA GLU A 80 6.89 -20.19 14.37
C GLU A 80 5.42 -19.83 14.71
N ASP A 81 4.68 -20.80 15.26
CA ASP A 81 3.25 -20.78 15.60
C ASP A 81 2.31 -20.33 14.47
N ASN A 82 2.72 -20.51 13.21
CA ASN A 82 1.91 -20.21 12.04
C ASN A 82 1.49 -18.73 11.94
N TRP A 83 2.22 -17.80 12.55
CA TRP A 83 1.95 -16.36 12.42
C TRP A 83 2.27 -15.86 11.01
N TYR A 84 1.68 -14.73 10.62
CA TYR A 84 2.15 -13.95 9.48
C TYR A 84 3.03 -12.77 9.92
N SER A 85 2.98 -12.38 11.19
CA SER A 85 3.94 -11.48 11.80
C SER A 85 4.04 -11.71 13.29
N ARG A 86 5.26 -11.64 13.83
CA ARG A 86 5.53 -11.75 15.26
C ARG A 86 6.83 -11.02 15.62
N ARG A 87 7.03 -10.82 16.92
CA ARG A 87 8.26 -10.22 17.47
C ARG A 87 9.25 -11.34 17.76
N LEU A 88 10.54 -11.10 17.51
CA LEU A 88 11.64 -12.02 17.81
C LEU A 88 12.40 -11.64 19.10
N GLY A 89 11.96 -10.57 19.78
CA GLY A 89 12.72 -9.91 20.84
C GLY A 89 13.77 -8.94 20.30
N ASN A 90 14.52 -8.26 21.18
CA ASN A 90 15.59 -7.30 20.82
C ASN A 90 15.20 -6.25 19.76
N LYS A 91 13.95 -5.75 19.81
CA LYS A 91 13.41 -4.79 18.84
C LYS A 91 13.37 -5.32 17.40
N GLN A 92 13.36 -6.64 17.21
CA GLN A 92 13.24 -7.28 15.91
C GLN A 92 11.84 -7.89 15.75
N ILE A 93 11.28 -7.70 14.57
CA ILE A 93 9.98 -8.20 14.14
C ILE A 93 10.20 -8.94 12.83
N VAL A 94 9.47 -10.02 12.64
CA VAL A 94 9.38 -10.71 11.35
C VAL A 94 7.95 -10.58 10.81
N PHE A 95 7.86 -10.41 9.50
CA PHE A 95 6.64 -10.57 8.71
C PHE A 95 6.94 -11.58 7.61
N THR A 96 6.03 -12.53 7.39
CA THR A 96 6.16 -13.51 6.32
C THR A 96 5.04 -13.40 5.30
N PHE A 97 5.39 -13.55 4.03
CA PHE A 97 4.45 -13.76 2.94
C PHE A 97 4.00 -15.22 2.79
N SER A 98 4.59 -16.15 3.55
CA SER A 98 4.19 -17.55 3.53
C SER A 98 2.69 -17.69 3.83
N GLN A 99 1.98 -18.42 2.97
CA GLN A 99 0.53 -18.63 2.94
C GLN A 99 -0.32 -17.37 2.71
N VAL A 100 0.07 -16.20 3.20
CA VAL A 100 -0.72 -14.98 3.04
C VAL A 100 -0.61 -14.36 1.64
N LYS A 101 0.50 -14.59 0.91
CA LYS A 101 0.66 -14.02 -0.44
C LYS A 101 -0.49 -14.44 -1.35
N GLU A 102 -0.93 -15.70 -1.26
CA GLU A 102 -1.91 -16.28 -2.17
C GLU A 102 -3.24 -15.55 -2.04
N TYR A 103 -3.74 -15.37 -0.82
CA TYR A 103 -4.97 -14.62 -0.56
C TYR A 103 -4.87 -13.15 -1.00
N ILE A 104 -3.74 -12.49 -0.71
CA ILE A 104 -3.53 -11.09 -1.10
C ILE A 104 -3.53 -10.95 -2.63
N THR A 105 -2.83 -11.86 -3.34
CA THR A 105 -2.78 -11.85 -4.81
C THR A 105 -4.10 -12.25 -5.46
N TRP A 106 -4.83 -13.20 -4.87
CA TRP A 106 -6.15 -13.64 -5.32
C TRP A 106 -7.13 -12.47 -5.34
N GLU A 107 -7.08 -11.64 -4.29
CA GLU A 107 -7.87 -10.42 -4.17
C GLU A 107 -7.32 -9.25 -5.01
N ASN A 108 -6.29 -9.44 -5.82
CA ASN A 108 -5.64 -8.39 -6.61
C ASN A 108 -5.14 -7.21 -5.75
N ILE A 109 -4.72 -7.51 -4.52
CA ILE A 109 -4.13 -6.53 -3.60
C ILE A 109 -2.61 -6.53 -3.82
N PRO A 110 -1.98 -5.34 -3.94
CA PRO A 110 -0.52 -5.28 -3.99
C PRO A 110 0.11 -5.78 -2.68
N LEU A 111 1.13 -6.63 -2.79
CA LEU A 111 1.81 -7.22 -1.62
C LEU A 111 2.40 -6.15 -0.68
N GLU A 112 2.80 -5.01 -1.23
CA GLU A 112 3.30 -3.87 -0.47
C GLU A 112 2.29 -3.36 0.56
N ASN A 113 0.98 -3.50 0.31
CA ASN A 113 -0.04 -3.07 1.26
C ASN A 113 0.06 -3.82 2.59
N ALA A 114 0.44 -5.11 2.56
CA ALA A 114 0.67 -5.90 3.76
C ALA A 114 1.88 -5.39 4.56
N ILE A 115 2.95 -4.99 3.88
CA ILE A 115 4.13 -4.38 4.52
C ILE A 115 3.76 -3.02 5.12
N LEU A 116 3.09 -2.17 4.36
CA LEU A 116 2.68 -0.84 4.81
C LEU A 116 1.77 -0.90 6.03
N ARG A 117 0.73 -1.75 6.02
CA ARG A 117 -0.14 -1.91 7.20
C ARG A 117 0.62 -2.44 8.42
N THR A 118 1.62 -3.29 8.19
CA THR A 118 2.48 -3.85 9.25
C THR A 118 3.36 -2.75 9.87
N LEU A 119 3.95 -1.87 9.05
CA LEU A 119 4.72 -0.72 9.52
C LEU A 119 3.87 0.17 10.44
N TYR A 120 2.63 0.50 10.07
CA TYR A 120 1.74 1.29 10.92
C TYR A 120 1.34 0.57 12.20
N ALA A 121 0.97 -0.71 12.11
CA ALA A 121 0.57 -1.50 13.28
C ALA A 121 1.71 -1.56 14.33
N TYR A 122 2.94 -1.82 13.90
CA TYR A 122 4.09 -1.86 14.81
C TYR A 122 4.56 -0.48 15.26
N THR A 123 4.40 0.56 14.46
CA THR A 123 4.65 1.96 14.88
C THR A 123 3.74 2.33 16.05
N LEU A 124 2.43 2.08 15.92
CA LEU A 124 1.48 2.32 17.01
C LEU A 124 1.76 1.43 18.22
N ARG A 125 2.09 0.15 18.01
CA ARG A 125 2.46 -0.79 19.08
C ARG A 125 3.68 -0.33 19.87
N TYR A 126 4.70 0.17 19.19
CA TYR A 126 5.91 0.71 19.80
C TYR A 126 5.60 1.96 20.64
N ARG A 127 4.81 2.88 20.09
CA ARG A 127 4.44 4.14 20.75
C ARG A 127 3.59 3.92 21.99
N ARG A 128 2.56 3.06 21.93
CA ARG A 128 1.68 2.77 23.07
C ARG A 128 2.40 2.06 24.21
N SER A 129 3.52 1.42 23.90
CA SER A 129 4.38 0.76 24.87
C SER A 129 5.45 1.68 25.45
N GLY A 130 5.34 3.01 25.25
CA GLY A 130 6.30 3.98 25.78
C GLY A 130 7.62 4.00 25.02
N ASN A 131 7.58 3.86 23.69
CA ASN A 131 8.76 3.82 22.82
C ASN A 131 9.70 2.64 23.11
N ARG A 132 9.12 1.47 23.35
CA ARG A 132 9.84 0.19 23.46
C ARG A 132 8.95 -0.95 23.01
N PHE A 133 9.53 -2.11 22.70
CA PHE A 133 8.75 -3.34 22.64
C PHE A 133 8.78 -4.03 24.00
N PRO A 134 7.62 -4.32 24.61
CA PRO A 134 7.57 -5.02 25.89
C PRO A 134 8.07 -6.46 25.71
N SER A 135 8.62 -7.07 26.75
CA SER A 135 8.99 -8.50 26.72
C SER A 135 7.75 -9.37 26.52
N PHE A 136 7.95 -10.66 26.24
CA PHE A 136 6.85 -11.62 26.24
C PHE A 136 6.20 -11.65 27.65
N GLY A 137 4.87 -11.52 27.73
CA GLY A 137 4.12 -11.48 29.00
C GLY A 137 3.97 -10.09 29.66
N GLU A 138 4.76 -9.08 29.28
CA GLU A 138 4.71 -7.75 29.90
C GLU A 138 3.53 -6.87 29.45
N ALA A 139 2.93 -7.17 28.32
CA ALA A 139 1.81 -6.37 27.79
C ALA A 139 0.69 -7.30 27.32
N PRO A 140 -0.57 -7.01 27.71
CA PRO A 140 -1.72 -7.77 27.23
C PRO A 140 -1.80 -7.69 25.69
N SER A 141 -2.33 -8.77 25.10
CA SER A 141 -2.63 -8.78 23.67
C SER A 141 -3.52 -7.57 23.34
N TYR A 142 -3.22 -6.93 22.22
CA TYR A 142 -3.90 -5.72 21.78
C TYR A 142 -4.69 -5.91 20.50
N THR A 143 -4.52 -7.08 19.89
CA THR A 143 -5.38 -7.48 18.80
C THR A 143 -6.78 -7.77 19.35
N HIS A 144 -7.77 -7.67 18.47
CA HIS A 144 -9.11 -8.19 18.75
C HIS A 144 -9.42 -9.32 17.77
N ASP A 145 -10.20 -10.29 18.25
CA ASP A 145 -10.41 -11.55 17.53
C ASP A 145 -11.29 -11.41 16.28
N GLU A 146 -12.08 -10.34 16.20
CA GLU A 146 -12.96 -10.09 15.07
C GLU A 146 -12.23 -9.41 13.90
N THR A 147 -12.45 -9.90 12.68
CA THR A 147 -11.96 -9.26 11.45
C THR A 147 -12.82 -8.03 11.11
N ARG A 148 -12.23 -6.83 11.17
CA ARG A 148 -12.90 -5.53 10.90
C ARG A 148 -12.19 -4.70 9.83
N GLY A 149 -11.16 -5.26 9.20
CA GLY A 149 -10.20 -4.52 8.39
C GLY A 149 -9.29 -3.62 9.23
N CYS A 150 -9.20 -3.85 10.55
CA CYS A 150 -8.40 -3.04 11.44
C CYS A 150 -6.91 -3.42 11.34
N LEU A 151 -6.02 -2.45 11.59
CA LEU A 151 -4.59 -2.70 11.77
C LEU A 151 -4.28 -3.73 12.87
N PHE A 152 -5.24 -3.97 13.78
CA PHE A 152 -5.10 -4.83 14.96
C PHE A 152 -6.07 -6.03 14.94
N ASP A 153 -6.60 -6.40 13.78
CA ASP A 153 -7.35 -7.65 13.63
C ASP A 153 -6.43 -8.84 13.95
N MET A 154 -6.90 -9.77 14.77
CA MET A 154 -6.30 -11.08 14.94
C MET A 154 -6.85 -12.00 13.85
N ASN A 155 -6.11 -12.17 12.75
CA ASN A 155 -6.55 -13.07 11.68
C ASN A 155 -6.14 -14.51 12.01
N GLY A 156 -6.94 -15.19 12.85
CA GLY A 156 -6.80 -16.63 13.08
C GLY A 156 -7.00 -17.44 11.80
N ILE A 157 -7.83 -16.93 10.88
CA ILE A 157 -7.95 -17.40 9.51
C ILE A 157 -7.14 -16.46 8.61
N LYS A 158 -6.10 -16.98 7.94
CA LYS A 158 -5.14 -16.15 7.17
C LYS A 158 -5.76 -15.43 5.97
N SER A 159 -6.87 -15.94 5.41
CA SER A 159 -7.60 -15.27 4.32
C SER A 159 -8.13 -13.91 4.73
N ASP A 160 -8.47 -13.73 6.00
CA ASP A 160 -9.10 -12.50 6.52
C ASP A 160 -8.14 -11.31 6.55
N LEU A 161 -6.82 -11.57 6.43
CA LEU A 161 -5.81 -10.53 6.36
C LEU A 161 -6.11 -9.51 5.24
N VAL A 162 -6.71 -9.97 4.14
CA VAL A 162 -7.03 -9.17 2.95
C VAL A 162 -7.89 -7.94 3.27
N GLU A 163 -8.76 -8.03 4.29
CA GLU A 163 -9.63 -6.94 4.74
C GLU A 163 -8.81 -5.73 5.21
N SER A 164 -7.73 -6.00 5.96
CA SER A 164 -6.81 -4.96 6.43
C SER A 164 -5.76 -4.55 5.39
N CYS A 165 -5.64 -5.28 4.28
CA CYS A 165 -4.71 -4.97 3.18
C CYS A 165 -5.35 -4.10 2.08
N ASN A 166 -6.66 -3.85 2.14
CA ASN A 166 -7.35 -2.97 1.21
C ASN A 166 -8.31 -2.03 1.93
N LYS A 167 -7.84 -0.80 2.20
CA LYS A 167 -8.48 0.22 3.06
C LYS A 167 -8.42 -0.13 4.57
N PRO A 168 -7.21 -0.36 5.13
CA PRO A 168 -7.04 -0.55 6.56
C PRO A 168 -7.67 0.60 7.37
N VAL A 169 -8.20 0.24 8.54
CA VAL A 169 -8.77 1.19 9.50
C VAL A 169 -8.16 1.03 10.90
N ILE A 170 -8.42 2.00 11.77
CA ILE A 170 -8.36 1.80 13.21
C ILE A 170 -9.83 1.81 13.66
N CYS A 171 -10.34 0.67 14.13
CA CYS A 171 -11.73 0.56 14.55
C CYS A 171 -11.97 1.39 15.84
N VAL A 172 -13.24 1.68 16.14
CA VAL A 172 -13.61 2.51 17.30
C VAL A 172 -13.02 1.94 18.60
N GLU A 173 -13.12 0.62 18.81
CA GLU A 173 -12.54 -0.03 19.98
C GLU A 173 -11.02 0.17 20.07
N CYS A 174 -10.28 -0.03 18.97
CA CYS A 174 -8.84 0.20 18.94
C CYS A 174 -8.49 1.68 19.14
N GLU A 175 -9.28 2.61 18.61
CA GLU A 175 -9.08 4.04 18.82
C GLU A 175 -9.24 4.41 20.31
N GLU A 176 -10.24 3.85 20.98
CA GLU A 176 -10.45 4.06 22.41
C GLU A 176 -9.33 3.44 23.25
N ARG A 177 -8.87 2.24 22.89
CA ARG A 177 -7.72 1.60 23.56
C ARG A 177 -6.44 2.43 23.39
N LEU A 178 -6.13 2.91 22.18
CA LEU A 178 -4.99 3.83 21.92
C LEU A 178 -5.07 5.07 22.82
N ARG A 179 -6.26 5.66 22.94
CA ARG A 179 -6.49 6.85 23.79
C ARG A 179 -6.22 6.55 25.27
N ASN A 180 -6.71 5.41 25.77
CA ASN A 180 -6.48 4.99 27.16
C ASN A 180 -4.99 4.71 27.46
N GLU A 181 -4.23 4.33 26.43
CA GLU A 181 -2.80 4.05 26.50
C GLU A 181 -1.92 5.27 26.15
N ARG A 182 -2.50 6.46 26.26
CA ARG A 182 -1.81 7.76 26.12
C ARG A 182 -1.21 8.00 24.74
N ILE A 183 -1.70 7.33 23.70
CA ILE A 183 -1.43 7.77 22.33
C ILE A 183 -2.24 9.03 22.04
N SER A 184 -1.57 10.05 21.53
CA SER A 184 -2.24 11.32 21.23
C SER A 184 -3.29 11.13 20.12
N THR A 185 -4.44 11.79 20.28
CA THR A 185 -5.49 11.80 19.25
C THR A 185 -4.97 12.34 17.92
N GLN A 186 -4.00 13.27 17.96
CA GLN A 186 -3.33 13.78 16.76
C GLN A 186 -2.59 12.66 16.02
N MET A 187 -1.82 11.83 16.73
CA MET A 187 -1.12 10.69 16.11
C MET A 187 -2.11 9.71 15.49
N THR A 188 -3.18 9.35 16.21
CA THR A 188 -4.20 8.42 15.69
C THR A 188 -4.86 8.96 14.41
N LYS A 189 -5.18 10.26 14.38
CA LYS A 189 -5.74 10.93 13.19
C LYS A 189 -4.77 10.93 12.00
N ILE A 190 -3.49 11.21 12.24
CA ILE A 190 -2.45 11.13 11.21
C ILE A 190 -2.41 9.72 10.64
N VAL A 191 -2.29 8.69 11.49
CA VAL A 191 -2.26 7.29 11.04
C VAL A 191 -3.53 6.95 10.24
N GLN A 192 -4.72 7.25 10.76
CA GLN A 192 -5.98 7.01 10.05
C GLN A 192 -6.01 7.69 8.67
N SER A 193 -5.47 8.89 8.54
CA SER A 193 -5.41 9.61 7.27
C SER A 193 -4.43 8.96 6.27
N GLU A 194 -3.30 8.44 6.76
CA GLU A 194 -2.28 7.85 5.90
C GLU A 194 -2.64 6.42 5.49
N ILE A 195 -3.20 5.60 6.39
CA ILE A 195 -3.57 4.22 6.08
C ILE A 195 -4.71 4.13 5.05
N ARG A 196 -5.59 5.15 4.97
CA ARG A 196 -6.60 5.26 3.90
C ARG A 196 -6.01 5.33 2.49
N LYS A 197 -4.73 5.72 2.36
CA LYS A 197 -4.01 5.73 1.09
C LYS A 197 -3.56 4.32 0.67
N ILE A 198 -3.52 3.36 1.60
CA ILE A 198 -3.21 1.95 1.33
C ILE A 198 -4.43 1.30 0.67
N ARG A 199 -4.35 1.11 -0.64
CA ARG A 199 -5.48 0.64 -1.47
C ARG A 199 -4.99 -0.11 -2.70
N LYS A 200 -5.85 -0.96 -3.27
CA LYS A 200 -5.63 -1.57 -4.60
C LYS A 200 -5.35 -0.51 -5.67
N HIS A 201 -4.69 -0.90 -6.76
CA HIS A 201 -4.55 -0.03 -7.94
C HIS A 201 -5.91 0.39 -8.49
N LEU A 202 -5.96 1.56 -9.14
CA LEU A 202 -7.21 2.14 -9.65
C LEU A 202 -7.95 1.16 -10.57
N TYR A 203 -7.23 0.45 -11.45
CA TYR A 203 -7.78 -0.57 -12.33
C TYR A 203 -8.60 -1.61 -11.57
N TYR A 204 -8.00 -2.27 -10.56
CA TYR A 204 -8.70 -3.29 -9.77
C TYR A 204 -9.84 -2.70 -8.94
N ARG A 205 -9.72 -1.46 -8.46
CA ARG A 205 -10.83 -0.79 -7.75
C ARG A 205 -12.02 -0.51 -8.67
N ALA A 206 -11.76 -0.13 -9.93
CA ALA A 206 -12.80 0.05 -10.93
C ALA A 206 -13.43 -1.30 -11.29
N LEU A 207 -12.61 -2.35 -11.49
CA LEU A 207 -13.09 -3.70 -11.75
C LEU A 207 -13.99 -4.22 -10.61
N ASP A 208 -13.55 -4.08 -9.36
CA ASP A 208 -14.32 -4.47 -8.18
C ASP A 208 -15.65 -3.70 -8.11
N PHE A 209 -15.65 -2.41 -8.44
CA PHE A 209 -16.88 -1.61 -8.50
C PHE A 209 -17.86 -2.11 -9.58
N VAL A 210 -17.35 -2.42 -10.78
CA VAL A 210 -18.17 -2.95 -11.88
C VAL A 210 -18.78 -4.30 -11.49
N LYS A 211 -17.98 -5.19 -10.87
CA LYS A 211 -18.45 -6.50 -10.38
C LYS A 211 -19.51 -6.36 -9.28
N ALA A 212 -19.30 -5.45 -8.33
CA ALA A 212 -20.20 -5.27 -7.21
C ALA A 212 -21.52 -4.55 -7.58
N LYS A 213 -21.48 -3.65 -8.57
CA LYS A 213 -22.63 -2.80 -8.94
C LYS A 213 -22.77 -2.68 -10.47
N PRO A 214 -23.07 -3.79 -11.19
CA PRO A 214 -23.06 -3.82 -12.64
C PRO A 214 -24.07 -2.87 -13.29
N LEU A 215 -25.28 -2.73 -12.73
CA LEU A 215 -26.30 -1.81 -13.26
C LEU A 215 -25.86 -0.35 -13.17
N ILE A 216 -25.26 0.05 -12.05
CA ILE A 216 -24.75 1.42 -11.88
C ILE A 216 -23.57 1.66 -12.83
N ALA A 217 -22.67 0.69 -12.96
CA ALA A 217 -21.56 0.78 -13.90
C ALA A 217 -22.02 0.89 -15.36
N LEU A 218 -23.11 0.20 -15.73
CA LEU A 218 -23.73 0.33 -17.04
C LEU A 218 -24.28 1.73 -17.25
N THR A 219 -25.04 2.27 -16.29
CA THR A 219 -25.57 3.64 -16.36
C THR A 219 -24.46 4.68 -16.52
N ILE A 220 -23.40 4.58 -15.71
CA ILE A 220 -22.24 5.49 -15.79
C ILE A 220 -21.58 5.40 -17.17
N SER A 221 -21.37 4.18 -17.68
CA SER A 221 -20.77 3.96 -19.00
C SER A 221 -21.64 4.54 -20.13
N SER A 222 -22.96 4.37 -20.06
CA SER A 222 -23.89 4.94 -21.06
C SER A 222 -23.89 6.46 -21.04
N VAL A 223 -23.98 7.08 -19.85
CA VAL A 223 -23.90 8.55 -19.71
C VAL A 223 -22.56 9.08 -20.23
N PHE A 224 -21.46 8.41 -19.89
CA PHE A 224 -20.14 8.78 -20.37
C PHE A 224 -20.01 8.69 -21.90
N ALA A 225 -20.57 7.65 -22.52
CA ALA A 225 -20.58 7.51 -23.99
C ALA A 225 -21.35 8.65 -24.67
N ILE A 226 -22.50 9.06 -24.13
CA ILE A 226 -23.29 10.19 -24.64
C ILE A 226 -22.48 11.49 -24.54
N LEU A 227 -21.86 11.74 -23.38
CA LEU A 227 -21.04 12.95 -23.17
C LEU A 227 -19.83 13.00 -24.09
N LEU A 228 -19.16 11.86 -24.31
CA LEU A 228 -18.08 11.74 -25.28
C LEU A 228 -18.56 12.06 -26.70
N GLY A 229 -19.73 11.55 -27.10
CA GLY A 229 -20.35 11.87 -28.38
C GLY A 229 -20.58 13.37 -28.57
N ILE A 230 -21.23 14.02 -27.58
CA ILE A 230 -21.49 15.47 -27.60
C ILE A 230 -20.16 16.25 -27.70
N THR A 231 -19.18 15.90 -26.86
CA THR A 231 -17.88 16.58 -26.84
C THR A 231 -17.14 16.41 -28.16
N GLY A 232 -17.16 15.20 -28.73
CA GLY A 232 -16.55 14.92 -30.03
C GLY A 232 -17.19 15.73 -31.16
N SER A 233 -18.52 15.81 -31.17
CA SER A 233 -19.25 16.64 -32.15
C SER A 233 -18.89 18.13 -32.01
N LEU A 234 -18.87 18.68 -30.79
CA LEU A 234 -18.50 20.08 -30.56
C LEU A 234 -17.06 20.38 -30.98
N CYS A 235 -16.11 19.50 -30.63
CA CYS A 235 -14.71 19.62 -31.05
C CYS A 235 -14.59 19.59 -32.59
N ALA A 236 -15.30 18.67 -33.25
CA ALA A 236 -15.27 18.57 -34.71
C ALA A 236 -15.82 19.82 -35.40
N SER A 237 -16.93 20.37 -34.90
CA SER A 237 -17.48 21.65 -35.39
C SER A 237 -16.47 22.79 -35.23
N TYR A 238 -15.84 22.92 -34.06
CA TYR A 238 -14.86 23.98 -33.82
C TYR A 238 -13.63 23.88 -34.74
N ILE A 239 -13.13 22.66 -34.96
CA ILE A 239 -12.02 22.40 -35.88
C ILE A 239 -12.44 22.74 -37.32
N TYR A 240 -13.63 22.31 -37.74
CA TYR A 240 -14.15 22.59 -39.08
C TYR A 240 -14.27 24.10 -39.34
N ASP A 241 -14.86 24.84 -38.40
CA ASP A 241 -15.01 26.29 -38.51
C ASP A 241 -13.64 26.99 -38.55
N SER A 242 -12.67 26.52 -37.76
CA SER A 242 -11.29 27.07 -37.76
C SER A 242 -10.57 26.86 -39.10
N ILE A 243 -10.76 25.71 -39.75
CA ILE A 243 -10.17 25.40 -41.06
C ILE A 243 -10.85 26.22 -42.16
N LYS A 244 -12.20 26.28 -42.16
CA LYS A 244 -12.97 27.03 -43.15
C LYS A 244 -12.71 28.54 -43.08
N SER A 245 -12.37 29.05 -41.90
CA SER A 245 -12.08 30.47 -41.68
C SER A 245 -10.69 30.91 -42.18
N GLN A 246 -9.84 29.99 -42.69
CA GLN A 246 -8.63 30.40 -43.40
C GLN A 246 -9.02 30.93 -44.79
N PRO A 247 -8.79 32.23 -45.10
CA PRO A 247 -9.12 32.77 -46.39
C PRO A 247 -8.24 32.11 -47.46
N ILE A 248 -8.87 31.63 -48.53
CA ILE A 248 -8.18 31.41 -49.80
C ILE A 248 -7.65 32.79 -50.21
N ALA A 249 -6.34 33.00 -50.12
CA ALA A 249 -5.71 34.22 -50.60
C ALA A 249 -6.08 34.40 -52.09
N ASP A 250 -6.79 35.50 -52.39
CA ASP A 250 -7.29 35.85 -53.71
C ASP A 250 -6.19 35.79 -54.78
N ILE A 251 -6.21 34.74 -55.59
CA ILE A 251 -5.53 34.68 -56.88
C ILE A 251 -6.47 35.35 -57.88
N ASN A 252 -6.52 36.68 -57.89
CA ASN A 252 -7.13 37.46 -58.97
C ASN A 252 -6.54 38.88 -59.00
N ASN A 253 -5.25 38.98 -59.33
CA ASN A 253 -4.67 40.18 -59.91
C ASN A 253 -4.08 39.81 -61.28
N GLN A 254 -4.94 39.78 -62.31
CA GLN A 254 -4.46 39.86 -63.69
C GLN A 254 -4.18 41.34 -64.03
N PRO A 255 -2.95 41.71 -64.42
CA PRO A 255 -2.69 43.04 -64.93
C PRO A 255 -3.26 43.16 -66.35
N SER A 256 -4.05 44.22 -66.57
CA SER A 256 -4.59 44.63 -67.86
C SER A 256 -3.46 44.83 -68.89
N PRO A 257 -3.63 44.43 -70.17
CA PRO A 257 -2.57 44.56 -71.16
C PRO A 257 -2.37 46.03 -71.53
N ALA A 258 -1.13 46.50 -71.37
CA ALA A 258 -0.70 47.83 -71.79
C ALA A 258 -0.90 48.01 -73.30
N LYS A 259 -1.55 49.11 -73.68
CA LYS A 259 -1.63 49.60 -75.06
C LYS A 259 -0.21 49.95 -75.55
N ALA A 260 0.24 49.28 -76.60
CA ALA A 260 1.44 49.66 -77.34
C ALA A 260 1.14 50.90 -78.20
N GLY A 261 1.88 51.97 -77.98
CA GLY A 261 1.93 53.15 -78.84
C GLY A 261 3.31 53.27 -79.48
N ARG A 262 3.32 53.27 -80.82
CA ARG A 262 4.38 53.63 -81.78
C ARG A 262 5.67 52.79 -81.79
#